data_AF-A0A530Z3A8-F1
#
_entry.id   AF-A0A530Z3A8-F1
#
_cell.length_a   1.000
_cell.length_b   1.000
_cell.length_c   1.000
_cell.angle_alpha   90.00
_cell.angle_beta   90.00
_cell.angle_gamma   90.00
#
_symmetry.space_group_name_H-M   'P 1'
#
loop_
_entity.id
_entity.type
_entity.pdbx_description
1 polymer ?
#
loop_
_entity_poly.entity_id
_entity_poly.type
_entity_poly.pdbx_seq_one_letter_code
_entity_poly.pdbx_strand_id
1 'polypeptide(L)'
;MNLRIRNPLARELARQLAAKRKVSMTRAVIEALESELKRENARMPLAERLAAIAGDLRSKAGKAGRVVSKNEIEAMWGGGQNDA
;
A
#
# COMPACT_ATOMS: atom_id res chain seq x y z
N MET A 1 -27.08 -14.46 3.69
CA MET A 1 -27.21 -14.17 2.24
C MET A 1 -26.46 -15.25 1.46
N ASN A 2 -27.04 -15.83 0.41
CA ASN A 2 -26.46 -16.95 -0.34
C ASN A 2 -25.80 -16.44 -1.65
N LEU A 3 -24.46 -16.38 -1.67
CA LEU A 3 -23.71 -15.90 -2.84
C LEU A 3 -23.62 -17.01 -3.89
N ARG A 4 -24.29 -16.84 -5.04
CA ARG A 4 -24.23 -17.80 -6.16
C ARG A 4 -23.18 -17.36 -7.18
N ILE A 5 -22.01 -18.00 -7.16
CA ILE A 5 -20.96 -17.81 -8.16
C ILE A 5 -21.37 -18.50 -9.45
N ARG A 6 -21.79 -17.73 -10.47
CA ARG A 6 -22.17 -18.23 -11.81
C ARG A 6 -21.02 -18.22 -12.81
N ASN A 7 -19.99 -17.43 -12.55
CA ASN A 7 -18.82 -17.35 -13.42
C ASN A 7 -17.95 -18.61 -13.25
N PRO A 8 -17.63 -19.35 -14.33
CA PRO A 8 -16.88 -20.59 -14.26
C PRO A 8 -15.43 -20.39 -13.78
N LEU A 9 -14.79 -19.30 -14.16
CA LEU A 9 -13.43 -18.96 -13.73
C LEU A 9 -13.39 -18.71 -12.22
N ALA A 10 -14.34 -17.94 -11.68
CA ALA A 10 -14.42 -17.68 -10.24
C ALA A 10 -14.64 -18.97 -9.43
N ARG A 11 -15.43 -19.91 -9.96
CA ARG A 11 -15.65 -21.21 -9.33
C ARG A 11 -14.38 -22.05 -9.30
N GLU A 12 -13.62 -22.05 -10.39
CA GLU A 12 -12.36 -22.80 -10.47
C GLU A 12 -11.29 -22.24 -9.52
N LEU A 13 -11.15 -20.91 -9.46
CA LEU A 13 -10.26 -20.24 -8.50
C LEU A 13 -10.63 -20.58 -7.05
N ALA A 14 -11.93 -20.52 -6.72
CA ALA A 14 -12.43 -20.88 -5.39
C ALA A 14 -12.13 -22.35 -5.05
N ARG A 15 -12.30 -23.26 -6.01
CA ARG A 15 -12.01 -24.70 -5.86
C ARG A 15 -10.53 -24.94 -5.61
N GLN A 16 -9.64 -24.33 -6.41
CA GLN A 16 -8.20 -24.46 -6.25
C GLN A 16 -7.72 -23.92 -4.90
N LEU A 17 -8.26 -22.77 -4.47
CA LEU A 17 -7.92 -22.18 -3.19
C LEU A 17 -8.35 -23.06 -2.00
N ALA A 18 -9.57 -23.58 -2.08
CA ALA A 18 -10.11 -24.51 -1.08
C ALA A 18 -9.27 -25.79 -0.96
N ALA A 19 -8.88 -26.36 -2.11
CA ALA A 19 -8.03 -27.55 -2.14
C ALA A 19 -6.65 -27.28 -1.53
N LYS A 20 -6.01 -26.16 -1.86
CA LYS A 20 -4.71 -25.76 -1.29
C LYS A 20 -4.76 -25.55 0.22
N ARG A 21 -5.85 -24.96 0.72
CA ARG A 21 -6.04 -24.65 2.15
C ARG A 21 -6.70 -25.78 2.95
N LYS A 22 -7.16 -26.85 2.29
CA LYS A 22 -7.91 -27.98 2.89
C LYS A 22 -9.14 -27.54 3.69
N VAL A 23 -9.87 -26.55 3.17
CA VAL A 23 -11.12 -26.04 3.76
C VAL A 23 -12.27 -26.11 2.77
N SER A 24 -13.50 -25.87 3.22
CA SER A 24 -14.66 -25.78 2.33
C SER A 24 -14.52 -24.60 1.34
N MET A 25 -15.13 -24.74 0.16
CA MET A 25 -15.10 -23.69 -0.87
C MET A 25 -15.66 -22.35 -0.36
N THR A 26 -16.75 -22.40 0.40
CA THR A 26 -17.34 -21.21 1.05
C THR A 26 -16.35 -20.55 1.99
N ARG A 27 -15.70 -21.33 2.86
CA ARG A 27 -14.71 -20.80 3.82
C ARG A 27 -13.52 -20.19 3.10
N ALA A 28 -12.98 -20.86 2.08
CA ALA A 28 -11.87 -20.35 1.28
C ALA A 28 -12.19 -18.99 0.64
N VAL A 29 -13.40 -18.83 0.10
CA VAL A 29 -13.85 -17.58 -0.53
C VAL A 29 -13.98 -16.47 0.52
N ILE A 30 -14.63 -16.74 1.65
CA ILE A 30 -14.80 -15.74 2.72
C ILE A 30 -13.44 -15.25 3.21
N GLU A 31 -12.54 -16.17 3.57
CA GLU A 31 -11.20 -15.80 4.07
C GLU A 31 -10.37 -15.04 3.02
N ALA A 32 -10.52 -15.36 1.74
CA ALA A 32 -9.84 -14.64 0.66
C ALA A 32 -10.33 -13.19 0.55
N LEU A 33 -11.66 -12.99 0.59
CA LEU A 33 -12.28 -11.67 0.55
C LEU A 33 -11.92 -10.84 1.78
N GLU A 34 -11.97 -11.42 2.98
CA GLU A 34 -11.54 -10.77 4.23
C GLU A 34 -10.07 -10.35 4.16
N SER A 35 -9.20 -11.23 3.64
CA SER A 35 -7.78 -10.93 3.49
C SER A 35 -7.53 -9.78 2.50
N GLU A 36 -8.26 -9.75 1.39
CA GLU A 36 -8.14 -8.68 0.39
C GLU A 36 -8.69 -7.36 0.91
N LEU A 37 -9.85 -7.38 1.57
CA LEU A 37 -10.42 -6.19 2.22
C LEU A 37 -9.48 -5.67 3.31
N LYS A 38 -8.85 -6.54 4.09
CA LYS A 38 -7.84 -6.13 5.06
C LYS A 38 -6.64 -5.47 4.39
N ARG A 39 -6.16 -6.01 3.26
CA ARG A 39 -5.06 -5.40 2.48
C ARG A 39 -5.46 -4.03 1.93
N GLU A 40 -6.66 -3.92 1.38
CA GLU A 40 -7.15 -2.66 0.81
C GLU A 40 -7.43 -1.62 1.90
N ASN A 41 -8.01 -2.01 3.04
CA ASN A 41 -8.20 -1.11 4.17
C ASN A 41 -6.88 -0.71 4.83
N ALA A 42 -5.87 -1.59 4.83
CA ALA A 42 -4.52 -1.28 5.29
C ALA A 42 -3.70 -0.51 4.25
N ARG A 43 -4.25 -0.30 3.04
CA ARG A 43 -3.60 0.48 1.99
C ARG A 43 -3.64 1.94 2.36
N MET A 44 -2.61 2.36 3.10
CA MET A 44 -2.43 3.75 3.48
C MET A 44 -2.36 4.63 2.23
N PRO A 45 -3.24 5.65 2.10
CA PRO A 45 -3.19 6.61 1.01
C PRO A 45 -1.79 7.19 0.84
N LEU A 46 -1.40 7.51 -0.39
CA LEU A 46 -0.06 8.05 -0.67
C LEU A 46 0.25 9.28 0.19
N ALA A 47 -0.72 10.16 0.40
CA ALA A 47 -0.57 11.34 1.26
C ALA A 47 -0.21 10.97 2.71
N GLU A 48 -0.87 9.97 3.28
CA GLU A 48 -0.59 9.47 4.64
C GLU A 48 0.78 8.79 4.72
N ARG A 49 1.16 8.02 3.69
CA ARG A 49 2.50 7.42 3.59
C ARG A 49 3.59 8.48 3.54
N LEU A 50 3.39 9.53 2.74
CA LEU A 50 4.32 10.65 2.64
C LEU A 50 4.41 11.44 3.95
N ALA A 51 3.28 11.65 4.63
CA ALA A 51 3.25 12.29 5.94
C ALA A 51 4.02 11.48 6.99
N ALA A 52 3.86 10.15 7.00
CA ALA A 52 4.61 9.26 7.90
C ALA A 52 6.13 9.33 7.64
N ILE A 53 6.54 9.29 6.37
CA ILE A 53 7.96 9.43 5.98
C ILE A 53 8.50 10.81 6.38
N ALA A 54 7.76 11.89 6.12
CA ALA A 54 8.17 13.24 6.51
C ALA A 54 8.31 13.37 8.03
N GLY A 55 7.41 12.74 8.80
CA GLY A 55 7.48 12.67 10.25
C GLY A 55 8.74 11.93 10.75
N ASP A 56 9.05 10.77 10.16
CA ASP A 56 10.25 9.98 10.49
C ASP A 56 11.55 10.72 10.13
N LEU A 57 11.60 11.37 8.96
CA LEU A 57 12.76 12.18 8.58
C LEU A 57 12.94 13.38 9.52
N ARG A 58 11.85 14.02 9.95
CA ARG A 58 11.89 15.12 10.92
C ARG A 58 12.37 14.63 12.29
N SER A 59 11.93 13.46 12.75
CA SER A 59 12.38 12.92 14.04
C SER A 59 13.89 12.60 14.01
N LYS A 60 14.38 12.04 12.90
CA LYS A 60 15.81 11.74 12.67
C LYS A 60 16.68 12.98 12.61
N ALA A 61 16.16 14.12 12.13
CA ALA A 61 16.90 15.37 12.12
C ALA A 61 17.24 15.87 13.54
N GLY A 62 16.45 15.48 14.55
CA GLY A 62 16.73 15.79 15.96
C GLY A 62 16.95 17.29 16.22
N LYS A 63 17.84 17.62 17.16
CA LYS A 63 18.19 19.01 17.50
C LYS A 63 18.97 19.75 16.40
N ALA A 64 19.47 19.04 15.40
CA ALA A 64 20.19 19.59 14.26
C ALA A 64 19.28 19.84 13.04
N GLY A 65 17.98 19.56 13.17
CA GLY A 65 17.00 19.82 12.13
C GLY A 65 16.92 21.32 11.83
N ARG A 66 17.25 21.69 10.60
CA ARG A 66 17.13 23.05 10.10
C ARG A 66 16.16 23.10 8.93
N VAL A 67 15.52 24.25 8.77
CA VAL A 67 14.70 24.52 7.58
C VAL A 67 15.66 24.69 6.40
N VAL A 68 15.51 23.83 5.40
CA VAL A 68 16.25 23.93 4.13
C VAL A 68 15.45 24.85 3.21
N SER A 69 16.10 25.89 2.70
CA SER A 69 15.43 26.85 1.81
C SER A 69 15.17 26.24 0.43
N LYS A 70 14.22 26.80 -0.33
CA LYS A 70 13.92 26.34 -1.69
C LYS A 70 15.16 26.35 -2.60
N ASN A 71 15.94 27.42 -2.55
CA ASN A 71 17.16 27.57 -3.36
C ASN A 71 18.20 26.51 -3.00
N GLU A 72 18.28 26.14 -1.72
CA GLU A 72 19.20 25.11 -1.24
C GLU A 72 18.75 23.70 -1.65
N ILE A 73 17.44 23.44 -1.63
CA ILE A 73 16.86 22.22 -2.20
C ILE A 73 17.24 22.15 -3.69
N GLU A 74 16.95 23.18 -4.47
CA GLU A 74 17.28 23.21 -5.90
C GLU A 74 18.78 22.98 -6.17
N ALA A 75 19.67 23.57 -5.37
CA ALA A 75 21.11 23.33 -5.46
C ALA A 75 21.49 21.86 -5.17
N MET A 76 20.86 21.22 -4.17
CA MET A 76 21.10 19.81 -3.83
C MET A 76 20.61 18.83 -4.91
N TRP A 77 19.58 19.22 -5.67
CA TRP A 77 19.00 18.41 -6.76
C TRP A 77 19.48 18.81 -8.15
N GLY A 78 20.50 19.68 -8.26
CA GLY A 78 21.14 20.04 -9.52
C GLY A 78 20.39 21.08 -10.38
N GLY A 79 19.35 21.73 -9.84
CA GLY A 79 18.49 22.68 -10.56
C GLY A 79 19.07 24.08 -10.77
N GLY A 80 20.30 24.36 -10.31
CA GLY A 80 20.94 25.67 -10.40
C GLY A 80 22.13 25.77 -11.37
N GLN A 81 22.40 24.73 -12.17
CA GLN A 81 23.52 24.69 -13.13
C GLN A 81 23.00 24.53 -14.56
N ASN A 82 22.08 25.40 -15.00
CA ASN A 82 21.79 25.48 -16.43
C ASN A 82 21.20 26.82 -16.85
N ASP A 83 21.84 27.93 -16.48
CA ASP A 83 21.63 29.23 -17.14
C ASP A 83 23.00 29.90 -17.29
N ALA A 84 23.58 29.76 -18.48
CA ALA A 84 24.72 30.51 -18.99
C ALA A 84 24.23 31.55 -20.01
#